data_AF-A0A1S3KHS6-F1
#
_entry.id   AF-A0A1S3KHS6-F1
#
_cell.length_a   1.000
_cell.length_b   1.000
_cell.length_c   1.000
_cell.angle_alpha   90.00
_cell.angle_beta   90.00
_cell.angle_gamma   90.00
#
_symmetry.space_group_name_H-M   'P 1'
#
loop_
_entity.id
_entity.type
_entity.pdbx_description
1 polymer ?
#
loop_
_entity_poly.entity_id
_entity_poly.type
_entity_poly.pdbx_seq_one_letter_code
_entity_poly.pdbx_strand_id
1 'polypeptide(L)'
;MHVIMRICTYQTVTTDSKGKNILGKVKWLRVVLDEGHTIRNPNTQMTKAVLGLQTQRKWVLTGTPIQNSLRDLWTLVLFLKIDPFTARDIWQRAIERPLSGGSEYALKRVQHLMGHIALRRMKTQVVGGKPLVQLPARNVYLETLQLSEDERRTYDTMAQEGKLIISRYFRQGTLLHHYGEVLAILMRLRQLCCHPFLIANAAKLAVQSQELSGQMDSSLPAELREKLVQSLLQVLNSGSDEECSICLDPLNTPVITRCVHVFCKPCIERVIQTEGEGANCPLCRGKLERNELIPVPENTEEEEFTIEGPWQSSAKVDALMKALIQQRKDDPTIKSIVVSQFTSFLTVLETPLKAAGFKFARLDGTMTAAKRTQAIEQFSDLDPRAPTIFLLSLKAGGMGLNLTAASRVFLMDPAWNQASEEQCFDRCHRLGQTKDVVITKYVVKDSVEERMLELQEKKRKLMQGAFGKKQTAEQRRETRIADIKTLFS
;
A
#
# COMPACT_ATOMS: atom_id res chain seq x y z
N MET A 1 -17.30 -6.50 -39.61
CA MET A 1 -17.47 -5.87 -38.28
C MET A 1 -16.10 -5.76 -37.64
N HIS A 2 -15.43 -4.61 -37.77
CA HIS A 2 -14.11 -4.42 -37.18
C HIS A 2 -14.25 -4.35 -35.66
N VAL A 3 -13.71 -5.35 -34.95
CA VAL A 3 -13.65 -5.32 -33.48
C VAL A 3 -12.52 -4.37 -33.10
N ILE A 4 -12.87 -3.13 -32.75
CA ILE A 4 -11.92 -2.16 -32.21
C ILE A 4 -11.71 -2.48 -30.73
N MET A 5 -10.53 -2.98 -30.38
CA MET A 5 -10.09 -3.13 -29.00
C MET A 5 -9.34 -1.86 -28.56
N ARG A 6 -9.66 -1.35 -27.38
CA ARG A 6 -8.92 -0.25 -26.75
C ARG A 6 -8.47 -0.66 -25.35
N ILE A 7 -7.20 -0.45 -25.06
CA ILE A 7 -6.62 -0.60 -23.72
C ILE A 7 -6.36 0.82 -23.19
N CYS A 8 -6.82 1.11 -21.99
CA CYS A 8 -6.58 2.39 -21.33
C CYS A 8 -6.51 2.18 -19.81
N THR A 9 -5.99 3.19 -19.11
CA THR A 9 -5.88 3.13 -17.64
C THR A 9 -7.16 3.67 -16.99
N TYR A 10 -7.43 3.28 -15.74
CA TYR A 10 -8.49 3.87 -14.94
C TYR A 10 -8.37 5.40 -14.83
N GLN A 11 -7.13 5.91 -14.75
CA GLN A 11 -6.88 7.34 -14.70
C GLN A 11 -7.28 8.03 -16.02
N THR A 12 -6.99 7.42 -17.16
CA THR A 12 -7.43 7.93 -18.48
C THR A 12 -8.95 8.03 -18.57
N VAL A 13 -9.68 6.99 -18.12
CA VAL A 13 -11.16 7.02 -18.07
C VAL A 13 -11.66 8.12 -17.15
N THR A 14 -11.01 8.29 -16.00
CA THR A 14 -11.35 9.35 -15.03
C THR A 14 -11.14 10.74 -15.63
N THR A 15 -9.99 10.99 -16.25
CA THR A 15 -9.67 12.27 -16.90
C THR A 15 -10.61 12.56 -18.07
N ASP A 16 -10.91 11.58 -18.92
CA ASP A 16 -11.84 11.73 -20.03
C ASP A 16 -13.26 12.11 -19.54
N SER A 17 -13.72 11.46 -18.46
CA SER A 17 -15.05 11.73 -17.90
C SER A 17 -15.23 13.17 -17.40
N LYS A 18 -14.15 13.83 -16.97
CA LYS A 18 -14.14 15.25 -16.57
C LYS A 18 -14.07 16.21 -17.76
N GLY A 19 -13.54 15.74 -18.89
CA GLY A 19 -13.37 16.53 -20.10
C GLY A 19 -14.52 16.31 -21.09
N LYS A 20 -14.18 15.89 -22.31
CA LYS A 20 -15.15 15.70 -23.40
C LYS A 20 -16.04 14.45 -23.23
N ASN A 21 -15.71 13.58 -22.25
CA ASN A 21 -16.36 12.31 -21.95
C ASN A 21 -16.56 11.45 -23.21
N ILE A 22 -15.49 11.31 -24.00
CA ILE A 22 -15.52 10.61 -25.28
C ILE A 22 -15.83 9.13 -25.04
N LEU A 23 -15.16 8.52 -24.06
CA LEU A 23 -15.32 7.10 -23.73
C LEU A 23 -16.70 6.78 -23.17
N GLY A 24 -17.32 7.71 -22.43
CA GLY A 24 -18.67 7.56 -21.92
C GLY A 24 -19.77 7.69 -22.98
N LYS A 25 -19.50 8.37 -24.11
CA LYS A 25 -20.44 8.51 -25.24
C LYS A 25 -20.45 7.30 -26.17
N VAL A 26 -19.43 6.44 -26.10
CA VAL A 26 -19.32 5.23 -26.91
C VAL A 26 -20.17 4.11 -26.28
N LYS A 27 -20.96 3.42 -27.10
CA LYS A 27 -21.66 2.18 -26.71
C LYS A 27 -20.73 0.98 -26.87
N TRP A 28 -20.15 0.52 -25.77
CA TRP A 28 -19.22 -0.60 -25.76
C TRP A 28 -19.97 -1.94 -25.82
N LEU A 29 -19.49 -2.86 -26.66
CA LEU A 29 -19.98 -4.25 -26.62
C LEU A 29 -19.57 -4.92 -25.30
N ARG A 30 -18.33 -4.69 -24.85
CA ARG A 30 -17.76 -5.29 -23.64
C ARG A 30 -16.81 -4.32 -22.95
N VAL A 31 -16.90 -4.25 -21.63
CA VAL A 31 -15.89 -3.61 -20.76
C VAL A 31 -15.36 -4.67 -19.81
N VAL A 32 -14.03 -4.78 -19.73
CA VAL A 32 -13.31 -5.68 -18.83
C VAL A 32 -12.50 -4.82 -17.87
N LEU A 33 -12.78 -4.94 -16.57
CA LEU A 33 -12.00 -4.31 -15.53
C LEU A 33 -10.90 -5.26 -15.07
N ASP A 34 -9.65 -4.92 -15.34
CA ASP A 34 -8.50 -5.63 -14.77
C ASP A 34 -8.14 -5.05 -13.41
N GLU A 35 -7.75 -5.89 -12.46
CA GLU A 35 -7.61 -5.56 -11.04
C GLU A 35 -8.81 -4.75 -10.51
N GLY A 36 -10.03 -5.29 -10.73
CA GLY A 36 -11.29 -4.58 -10.46
C GLY A 36 -11.51 -4.14 -9.01
N HIS A 37 -10.71 -4.62 -8.06
CA HIS A 37 -10.66 -4.06 -6.71
C HIS A 37 -10.25 -2.57 -6.69
N THR A 38 -9.68 -2.05 -7.79
CA THR A 38 -9.38 -0.63 -8.02
C THR A 38 -10.62 0.27 -7.85
N ILE A 39 -11.81 -0.20 -8.23
CA ILE A 39 -13.06 0.57 -8.13
C ILE A 39 -13.82 0.31 -6.81
N ARG A 40 -13.19 -0.23 -5.77
CA ARG A 40 -13.87 -0.70 -4.55
C ARG A 40 -14.80 0.30 -3.85
N ASN A 41 -14.58 1.60 -3.98
CA ASN A 41 -15.51 2.61 -3.44
C ASN A 41 -16.34 3.29 -4.53
N PRO A 42 -17.68 3.25 -4.42
CA PRO A 42 -18.57 3.82 -5.43
C PRO A 42 -18.55 5.36 -5.47
N ASN A 43 -17.97 6.02 -4.45
CA ASN A 43 -17.96 7.47 -4.35
C ASN A 43 -16.79 8.15 -5.08
N THR A 44 -15.76 7.40 -5.46
CA THR A 44 -14.60 7.98 -6.14
C THR A 44 -14.98 8.46 -7.53
N GLN A 45 -14.31 9.50 -8.02
CA GLN A 45 -14.51 9.98 -9.39
C GLN A 45 -14.18 8.90 -10.42
N MET A 46 -13.14 8.10 -10.14
CA MET A 46 -12.74 6.97 -10.95
C MET A 46 -13.85 5.93 -11.07
N THR A 47 -14.40 5.47 -9.95
CA THR A 47 -15.49 4.50 -9.96
C THR A 47 -16.73 5.06 -10.66
N LYS A 48 -17.09 6.33 -10.39
CA LYS A 48 -18.22 6.98 -11.08
C LYS A 48 -18.02 7.02 -12.60
N ALA A 49 -16.82 7.36 -13.06
CA ALA A 49 -16.47 7.36 -14.47
C ALA A 49 -16.62 5.96 -15.09
N VAL A 50 -16.11 4.92 -14.41
CA VAL A 50 -16.22 3.52 -14.86
C VAL A 50 -17.67 3.03 -14.86
N LEU A 51 -18.45 3.32 -13.81
CA LEU A 51 -19.86 2.96 -13.72
C LEU A 51 -20.72 3.67 -14.79
N GLY A 52 -20.29 4.86 -15.22
CA GLY A 52 -20.93 5.66 -16.26
C GLY A 52 -20.74 5.15 -17.70
N LEU A 53 -19.82 4.19 -17.93
CA LEU A 53 -19.60 3.63 -19.26
C LEU A 53 -20.85 2.89 -19.78
N GLN A 54 -21.26 3.21 -21.00
CA GLN A 54 -22.34 2.50 -21.68
C GLN A 54 -21.81 1.18 -22.23
N THR A 55 -22.25 0.06 -21.67
CA THR A 55 -21.78 -1.27 -22.10
C THR A 55 -22.87 -2.33 -22.02
N GLN A 56 -22.83 -3.28 -22.97
CA GLN A 56 -23.72 -4.44 -23.02
C GLN A 56 -23.21 -5.61 -22.17
N ARG A 57 -21.89 -5.83 -22.12
CA ARG A 57 -21.27 -6.97 -21.42
C ARG A 57 -20.19 -6.48 -20.45
N LYS A 58 -20.16 -7.05 -19.25
CA LYS A 58 -19.28 -6.57 -18.17
C LYS A 58 -18.52 -7.73 -17.54
N TRP A 59 -17.21 -7.54 -17.42
CA TRP A 59 -16.32 -8.52 -16.80
C TRP A 59 -15.45 -7.81 -15.77
N VAL A 60 -15.21 -8.49 -14.66
CA VAL A 60 -14.29 -8.04 -13.61
C VAL A 60 -13.27 -9.15 -13.41
N LEU A 61 -12.00 -8.82 -13.58
CA LEU A 61 -10.86 -9.66 -13.25
C LEU A 61 -10.23 -9.09 -11.98
N THR A 62 -10.21 -9.87 -10.91
CA THR A 62 -9.60 -9.47 -9.63
C THR A 62 -9.22 -10.69 -8.82
N GLY A 63 -8.00 -10.70 -8.27
CA GLY A 63 -7.57 -11.75 -7.34
C GLY A 63 -8.25 -11.64 -5.97
N THR A 64 -8.61 -10.42 -5.56
CA THR A 64 -9.16 -10.08 -4.24
C THR A 64 -10.44 -9.24 -4.40
N PRO A 65 -11.62 -9.86 -4.64
CA PRO A 65 -12.87 -9.11 -4.84
C PRO A 65 -13.36 -8.40 -3.57
N ILE A 66 -12.87 -8.81 -2.40
CA ILE A 66 -13.11 -8.19 -1.10
C ILE A 66 -11.73 -7.99 -0.48
N GLN A 67 -11.36 -6.74 -0.19
CA GLN A 67 -10.10 -6.41 0.48
C GLN A 67 -10.38 -6.00 1.92
N ASN A 68 -11.18 -4.94 2.09
CA ASN A 68 -11.37 -4.28 3.38
C ASN A 68 -12.81 -4.45 3.88
N SER A 69 -13.79 -4.48 2.98
CA SER A 69 -15.20 -4.53 3.40
C SER A 69 -16.16 -5.12 2.35
N LEU A 70 -17.38 -5.43 2.78
CA LEU A 70 -18.47 -5.80 1.86
C LEU A 70 -18.88 -4.68 0.90
N ARG A 71 -18.44 -3.44 1.15
CA ARG A 71 -18.65 -2.34 0.21
C ARG A 71 -17.88 -2.58 -1.09
N ASP A 72 -16.70 -3.20 -0.99
CA ASP A 72 -15.85 -3.53 -2.14
C ASP A 72 -16.65 -4.43 -3.11
N LEU A 73 -17.30 -5.46 -2.56
CA LEU A 73 -18.19 -6.34 -3.32
C LEU A 73 -19.40 -5.59 -3.88
N TRP A 74 -20.04 -4.73 -3.10
CA TRP A 74 -21.19 -3.96 -3.57
C TRP A 74 -20.85 -3.13 -4.82
N THR A 75 -19.64 -2.57 -4.87
CA THR A 75 -19.22 -1.78 -6.03
C THR A 75 -19.00 -2.62 -7.28
N LEU A 76 -18.51 -3.85 -7.12
CA LEU A 76 -18.45 -4.81 -8.22
C LEU A 76 -19.86 -5.20 -8.69
N VAL A 77 -20.80 -5.38 -7.76
CA VAL A 77 -22.23 -5.65 -8.06
C VAL A 77 -22.88 -4.47 -8.81
N LEU A 78 -22.58 -3.23 -8.40
CA LEU A 78 -23.01 -2.01 -9.11
C LEU A 78 -22.44 -1.96 -10.52
N PHE A 79 -21.16 -2.28 -10.69
CA PHE A 79 -20.56 -2.36 -12.02
C PHE A 79 -21.27 -3.42 -12.84
N LEU A 80 -21.43 -4.64 -12.35
CA LEU A 80 -22.11 -5.73 -13.06
C LEU A 80 -23.61 -5.46 -13.33
N LYS A 81 -24.22 -4.47 -12.66
CA LYS A 81 -25.66 -4.13 -12.74
C LYS A 81 -26.57 -5.31 -12.38
N ILE A 82 -26.31 -5.93 -11.23
CA ILE A 82 -27.12 -7.05 -10.75
C ILE A 82 -28.27 -6.52 -9.89
N ASP A 83 -29.48 -6.50 -10.45
CA ASP A 83 -30.69 -6.17 -9.72
C ASP A 83 -31.14 -7.32 -8.80
N PRO A 84 -31.78 -7.04 -7.65
CA PRO A 84 -32.09 -5.72 -7.10
C PRO A 84 -30.94 -5.12 -6.26
N PHE A 85 -29.75 -5.72 -6.28
CA PHE A 85 -28.62 -5.36 -5.42
C PHE A 85 -27.88 -4.08 -5.85
N THR A 86 -28.25 -3.52 -6.99
CA THR A 86 -27.88 -2.16 -7.40
C THR A 86 -28.43 -1.10 -6.43
N ALA A 87 -29.61 -1.35 -5.84
CA ALA A 87 -30.23 -0.45 -4.88
C ALA A 87 -29.55 -0.56 -3.50
N ARG A 88 -29.06 0.58 -3.00
CA ARG A 88 -28.25 0.65 -1.77
C ARG A 88 -29.02 0.20 -0.53
N ASP A 89 -30.29 0.56 -0.44
CA ASP A 89 -31.17 0.21 0.67
C ASP A 89 -31.47 -1.30 0.70
N ILE A 90 -31.62 -1.94 -0.47
CA ILE A 90 -31.81 -3.38 -0.59
C ILE A 90 -30.53 -4.11 -0.21
N TRP A 91 -29.38 -3.71 -0.75
CA TRP A 91 -28.08 -4.29 -0.36
C TRP A 91 -27.84 -4.18 1.15
N GLN A 92 -28.11 -3.02 1.73
CA GLN A 92 -27.91 -2.82 3.17
C GLN A 92 -28.79 -3.73 4.02
N ARG A 93 -30.08 -3.84 3.67
CA ARG A 93 -31.04 -4.64 4.44
C ARG A 93 -30.85 -6.13 4.25
N ALA A 94 -30.55 -6.58 3.03
CA ALA A 94 -30.45 -8.00 2.71
C ALA A 94 -29.06 -8.59 3.02
N ILE A 95 -27.99 -7.82 2.84
CA ILE A 95 -26.62 -8.31 2.91
C ILE A 95 -25.84 -7.63 4.04
N GLU A 96 -25.62 -6.31 3.96
CA GLU A 96 -24.63 -5.62 4.80
C GLU A 96 -24.98 -5.66 6.31
N ARG A 97 -26.19 -5.22 6.70
CA ARG A 97 -26.58 -5.16 8.12
C ARG A 97 -26.71 -6.55 8.76
N PRO A 98 -27.38 -7.54 8.14
CA PRO A 98 -27.47 -8.88 8.71
C PRO A 98 -26.10 -9.54 8.86
N LEU A 99 -25.19 -9.35 7.89
CA LEU A 99 -23.86 -9.96 7.96
C LEU A 99 -23.01 -9.30 9.06
N SER A 100 -23.07 -7.97 9.20
CA SER A 100 -22.47 -7.27 10.35
C SER A 100 -23.04 -7.74 11.69
N GLY A 101 -24.31 -8.17 11.73
CA GLY A 101 -24.95 -8.76 12.91
C GLY A 101 -24.56 -10.21 13.19
N GLY A 102 -23.68 -10.82 12.38
CA GLY A 102 -23.26 -12.22 12.54
C GLY A 102 -24.26 -13.24 11.99
N SER A 103 -25.18 -12.83 11.10
CA SER A 103 -26.18 -13.74 10.53
C SER A 103 -25.56 -14.73 9.54
N GLU A 104 -25.60 -16.02 9.85
CA GLU A 104 -25.20 -17.08 8.92
C GLU A 104 -26.04 -17.11 7.64
N TYR A 105 -27.33 -16.76 7.72
CA TYR A 105 -28.19 -16.67 6.54
C TYR A 105 -27.72 -15.61 5.56
N ALA A 106 -27.23 -14.48 6.07
CA ALA A 106 -26.66 -13.43 5.24
C ALA A 106 -25.36 -13.88 4.56
N LEU A 107 -24.54 -14.66 5.28
CA LEU A 107 -23.32 -15.24 4.73
C LEU A 107 -23.65 -16.19 3.57
N LYS A 108 -24.63 -17.07 3.78
CA LYS A 108 -25.14 -17.96 2.73
C LYS A 108 -25.65 -17.15 1.53
N ARG A 109 -26.37 -16.04 1.72
CA ARG A 109 -26.80 -15.18 0.60
C ARG A 109 -25.62 -14.64 -0.21
N VAL A 110 -24.57 -14.18 0.44
CA VAL A 110 -23.34 -13.73 -0.24
C VAL A 110 -22.66 -14.88 -0.98
N GLN A 111 -22.58 -16.06 -0.37
CA GLN A 111 -22.01 -17.25 -1.01
C GLN A 111 -22.79 -17.66 -2.27
N HIS A 112 -24.13 -17.65 -2.22
CA HIS A 112 -24.98 -17.94 -3.39
C HIS A 112 -24.80 -16.88 -4.47
N LEU A 113 -24.83 -15.60 -4.11
CA LEU A 113 -24.57 -14.50 -5.06
C LEU A 113 -23.22 -14.71 -5.75
N MET A 114 -22.15 -14.92 -4.98
CA MET A 114 -20.81 -15.17 -5.51
C MET A 114 -20.77 -16.44 -6.38
N GLY A 115 -21.49 -17.50 -6.02
CA GLY A 115 -21.59 -18.73 -6.81
C GLY A 115 -22.22 -18.53 -8.19
N HIS A 116 -23.09 -17.53 -8.36
CA HIS A 116 -23.72 -17.21 -9.64
C HIS A 116 -22.95 -16.19 -10.48
N ILE A 117 -22.24 -15.25 -9.84
CA ILE A 117 -21.64 -14.11 -10.55
C ILE A 117 -20.13 -14.22 -10.72
N ALA A 118 -19.47 -15.11 -9.97
CA ALA A 118 -18.03 -15.25 -9.96
C ALA A 118 -17.59 -16.68 -10.25
N LEU A 119 -16.61 -16.80 -11.13
CA LEU A 119 -15.83 -18.02 -11.30
C LEU A 119 -14.50 -17.83 -10.58
N ARG A 120 -14.35 -18.44 -9.40
CA ARG A 120 -13.09 -18.43 -8.64
C ARG A 120 -12.47 -19.82 -8.66
N ARG A 121 -11.21 -19.88 -9.06
CA ARG A 121 -10.39 -21.10 -9.00
C ARG A 121 -9.17 -20.84 -8.14
N MET A 122 -8.79 -21.83 -7.33
CA MET A 122 -7.57 -21.77 -6.53
C MET A 122 -6.44 -22.52 -7.24
N LYS A 123 -5.19 -22.08 -7.03
CA LYS A 123 -3.99 -22.80 -7.54
C LYS A 123 -3.95 -24.25 -7.05
N THR A 124 -4.48 -24.50 -5.84
CA THR A 124 -4.57 -25.81 -5.18
C THR A 124 -5.75 -26.66 -5.64
N GLN A 125 -6.64 -26.15 -6.50
CA GLN A 125 -7.82 -26.88 -6.92
C GLN A 125 -7.43 -28.06 -7.83
N VAL A 126 -8.04 -29.22 -7.61
CA VAL A 126 -7.86 -30.42 -8.44
C VAL A 126 -9.05 -30.57 -9.39
N VAL A 127 -8.80 -30.77 -10.68
CA VAL A 127 -9.83 -31.01 -11.70
C VAL A 127 -9.48 -32.28 -12.45
N GLY A 128 -10.36 -33.28 -12.42
CA GLY A 128 -10.13 -34.57 -13.08
C GLY A 128 -8.92 -35.34 -12.51
N GLY A 129 -8.68 -35.24 -11.20
CA GLY A 129 -7.56 -35.91 -10.52
C GLY A 129 -6.18 -35.25 -10.70
N LYS A 130 -6.08 -34.15 -11.46
CA LYS A 130 -4.85 -33.37 -11.64
C LYS A 130 -4.97 -31.97 -11.04
N PRO A 131 -3.91 -31.42 -10.41
CA PRO A 131 -3.88 -30.02 -10.00
C PRO A 131 -4.16 -29.11 -11.20
N LEU A 132 -5.03 -28.12 -11.02
CA LEU A 132 -5.40 -27.14 -12.05
C LEU A 132 -4.17 -26.38 -12.55
N VAL A 133 -3.23 -26.09 -11.65
CA VAL A 133 -1.93 -25.52 -11.98
C VAL A 133 -0.86 -26.33 -11.27
N GLN A 134 0.04 -26.94 -12.03
CA GLN A 134 1.27 -27.49 -11.47
C GLN A 134 2.23 -26.34 -11.24
N LEU A 135 2.33 -25.89 -9.99
CA LEU A 135 3.33 -24.94 -9.56
C LEU A 135 4.32 -25.65 -8.65
N PRO A 136 5.61 -25.30 -8.73
CA PRO A 136 6.60 -25.78 -7.78
C PRO A 136 6.30 -25.26 -6.37
N ALA A 137 7.00 -25.80 -5.37
CA ALA A 137 6.76 -25.46 -3.97
C ALA A 137 7.01 -23.98 -3.72
N ARG A 138 6.23 -23.41 -2.80
CA ARG A 138 6.40 -22.05 -2.29
C ARG A 138 6.67 -22.14 -0.79
N ASN A 139 7.88 -21.77 -0.40
CA ASN A 139 8.32 -21.80 1.00
C ASN A 139 8.49 -20.36 1.51
N VAL A 140 7.85 -20.02 2.63
CA VAL A 140 7.95 -18.69 3.25
C VAL A 140 8.64 -18.86 4.61
N TYR A 141 9.78 -18.20 4.79
CA TYR A 141 10.55 -18.19 6.01
C TYR A 141 10.54 -16.80 6.63
N LEU A 142 10.30 -16.74 7.94
CA LEU A 142 10.47 -15.54 8.74
C LEU A 142 11.84 -15.63 9.40
N GLU A 143 12.75 -14.73 9.04
CA GLU A 143 14.09 -14.66 9.62
C GLU A 143 14.19 -13.46 10.55
N THR A 144 14.28 -13.75 11.84
CA THR A 144 14.41 -12.75 12.89
C THR A 144 15.87 -12.33 13.03
N LEU A 145 16.14 -11.03 12.86
CA LEU A 145 17.47 -10.44 12.88
C LEU A 145 17.71 -9.67 14.18
N GLN A 146 18.96 -9.68 14.65
CA GLN A 146 19.41 -8.86 15.77
C GLN A 146 20.18 -7.66 15.22
N LEU A 147 19.83 -6.47 15.69
CA LEU A 147 20.61 -5.27 15.43
C LEU A 147 21.99 -5.40 16.09
N SER A 148 23.02 -4.80 15.46
CA SER A 148 24.30 -4.56 16.12
C SER A 148 24.12 -3.67 17.36
N GLU A 149 25.13 -3.60 18.22
CA GLU A 149 25.08 -2.80 19.44
C GLU A 149 24.81 -1.31 19.15
N ASP A 150 25.47 -0.74 18.13
CA ASP A 150 25.30 0.66 17.73
C ASP A 150 23.92 0.94 17.11
N GLU A 151 23.43 0.03 16.25
CA GLU A 151 22.08 0.12 15.68
C GLU A 151 21.02 0.02 16.78
N ARG A 152 21.19 -0.94 17.72
CA ARG A 152 20.29 -1.15 18.84
C ARG A 152 20.24 0.06 19.75
N ARG A 153 21.39 0.63 20.11
CA ARG A 153 21.47 1.83 20.94
C ARG A 153 20.71 3.00 20.29
N THR A 154 20.91 3.20 19.00
CA THR A 154 20.22 4.26 18.24
C THR A 154 18.71 4.02 18.20
N TYR A 155 18.29 2.79 17.91
CA TYR A 155 16.89 2.39 17.88
C TYR A 155 16.21 2.56 19.24
N ASP A 156 16.82 2.05 20.31
CA ASP A 156 16.23 2.07 21.65
C ASP A 156 16.12 3.49 22.20
N THR A 157 17.11 4.35 21.95
CA THR A 157 17.03 5.79 22.30
C THR A 157 15.81 6.43 21.65
N MET A 158 15.64 6.24 20.34
CA MET A 158 14.48 6.78 19.62
C MET A 158 13.16 6.16 20.08
N ALA A 159 13.14 4.86 20.37
CA ALA A 159 11.95 4.15 20.83
C ALA A 159 11.52 4.64 22.22
N GLN A 160 12.47 4.87 23.13
CA GLN A 160 12.21 5.40 24.47
C GLN A 160 11.68 6.83 24.41
N GLU A 161 12.31 7.72 23.64
CA GLU A 161 11.84 9.09 23.44
C GLU A 161 10.43 9.10 22.82
N GLY A 162 10.22 8.32 21.76
CA GLY A 162 8.92 8.14 21.13
C GLY A 162 7.86 7.65 22.11
N LYS A 163 8.18 6.67 22.95
CA LYS A 163 7.28 6.14 23.97
C LYS A 163 6.91 7.20 25.01
N LEU A 164 7.85 8.05 25.43
CA LEU A 164 7.58 9.14 26.39
C LEU A 164 6.62 10.19 25.79
N ILE A 165 6.87 10.61 24.55
CA ILE A 165 6.02 11.55 23.80
C ILE A 165 4.60 10.98 23.66
N ILE A 166 4.49 9.75 23.17
CA ILE A 166 3.21 9.09 22.94
C ILE A 166 2.46 8.86 24.26
N SER A 167 3.16 8.45 25.33
CA SER A 167 2.57 8.27 26.66
C SER A 167 2.04 9.58 27.25
N ARG A 168 2.68 10.72 26.93
CA ARG A 168 2.15 12.05 27.28
C ARG A 168 0.83 12.30 26.54
N TYR A 169 0.75 12.04 25.25
CA TYR A 169 -0.49 12.22 24.47
C TYR A 169 -1.62 11.29 24.91
N PHE A 170 -1.30 10.05 25.31
CA PHE A 170 -2.27 9.14 25.92
C PHE A 170 -2.84 9.71 27.23
N ARG A 171 -1.99 10.15 28.16
CA ARG A 171 -2.42 10.72 29.45
C ARG A 171 -3.28 11.97 29.29
N GLN A 172 -2.99 12.78 28.27
CA GLN A 172 -3.74 14.00 27.98
C GLN A 172 -5.02 13.75 27.15
N GLY A 173 -5.24 12.53 26.65
CA GLY A 173 -6.36 12.23 25.75
C GLY A 173 -6.22 12.84 24.35
N THR A 174 -5.04 13.35 24.00
CA THR A 174 -4.77 14.10 22.77
C THR A 174 -4.08 13.30 21.67
N LEU A 175 -3.90 11.98 21.84
CA LEU A 175 -3.16 11.10 20.91
C LEU A 175 -3.50 11.31 19.43
N LEU A 176 -4.80 11.40 19.11
CA LEU A 176 -5.22 11.58 17.73
C LEU A 176 -4.97 13.00 17.23
N HIS A 177 -4.96 14.03 18.08
CA HIS A 177 -4.55 15.37 17.68
C HIS A 177 -3.08 15.43 17.24
N HIS A 178 -2.24 14.51 17.74
CA HIS A 178 -0.82 14.39 17.39
C HIS A 178 -0.54 13.18 16.48
N TYR A 179 -1.54 12.70 15.73
CA TYR A 179 -1.40 11.46 14.96
C TYR A 179 -0.27 11.50 13.92
N GLY A 180 -0.06 12.64 13.25
CA GLY A 180 1.07 12.80 12.33
C GLY A 180 2.43 12.62 13.00
N GLU A 181 2.61 13.14 14.21
CA GLU A 181 3.85 12.95 14.98
C GLU A 181 4.04 11.48 15.39
N VAL A 182 2.96 10.79 15.78
CA VAL A 182 2.99 9.35 16.08
C VAL A 182 3.45 8.55 14.86
N LEU A 183 2.89 8.84 13.68
CA LEU A 183 3.27 8.18 12.44
C LEU A 183 4.72 8.51 12.04
N ALA A 184 5.18 9.73 12.29
CA ALA A 184 6.57 10.13 12.04
C ALA A 184 7.55 9.32 12.90
N ILE A 185 7.27 9.17 14.21
CA ILE A 185 8.08 8.35 15.12
C ILE A 185 8.09 6.90 14.64
N LEU A 186 6.91 6.36 14.33
CA LEU A 186 6.75 5.00 13.82
C LEU A 186 7.54 4.75 12.53
N MET A 187 7.49 5.70 11.59
CA MET A 187 8.23 5.63 10.34
C MET A 187 9.74 5.62 10.58
N ARG A 188 10.24 6.47 11.47
CA ARG A 188 11.67 6.53 11.81
C ARG A 188 12.17 5.26 12.48
N LEU A 189 11.38 4.66 13.38
CA LEU A 189 11.71 3.36 13.97
C LEU A 189 11.83 2.26 12.88
N ARG A 190 10.89 2.22 11.93
CA ARG A 190 10.96 1.28 10.80
C ARG A 190 12.15 1.53 9.88
N GLN A 191 12.51 2.79 9.67
CA GLN A 191 13.71 3.18 8.93
C GLN A 191 14.98 2.71 9.65
N LEU A 192 15.06 2.83 10.98
CA LEU A 192 16.20 2.32 11.77
C LEU A 192 16.30 0.80 11.73
N CYS A 193 15.18 0.07 11.66
CA CYS A 193 15.20 -1.37 11.42
C CYS A 193 15.79 -1.72 10.04
N CYS A 194 15.76 -0.81 9.08
CA CYS A 194 16.27 -1.02 7.73
C CYS A 194 17.73 -0.57 7.60
N HIS A 195 17.98 0.73 7.78
CA HIS A 195 19.31 1.32 7.68
C HIS A 195 19.37 2.73 8.29
N PRO A 196 20.44 3.10 9.05
CA PRO A 196 20.56 4.43 9.66
C PRO A 196 20.54 5.62 8.68
N PHE A 197 21.10 5.46 7.48
CA PHE A 197 21.07 6.50 6.42
C PHE A 197 19.67 6.96 6.01
N LEU A 198 18.63 6.15 6.26
CA LEU A 198 17.25 6.53 5.96
C LEU A 198 16.75 7.67 6.86
N ILE A 199 17.35 7.86 8.04
CA ILE A 199 17.05 8.98 8.94
C ILE A 199 17.82 10.24 8.56
N ALA A 200 19.11 10.11 8.23
CA ALA A 200 19.98 11.27 7.94
C ALA A 200 19.41 12.15 6.81
N ASN A 201 18.80 11.54 5.80
CA ASN A 201 18.20 12.28 4.68
C ASN A 201 16.82 12.88 5.03
N ALA A 202 16.08 12.27 5.97
CA ALA A 202 14.84 12.86 6.49
C ALA A 202 15.08 14.17 7.25
N ALA A 203 16.27 14.34 7.85
CA ALA A 203 16.68 15.59 8.48
C ALA A 203 17.01 16.69 7.45
N LYS A 204 17.58 16.35 6.28
CA LYS A 204 17.80 17.31 5.18
C LYS A 204 16.53 17.83 4.54
N LEU A 205 15.59 16.92 4.24
CA LEU A 205 14.26 17.29 3.75
C LEU A 205 13.55 18.25 4.71
N ALA A 206 13.88 18.19 6.01
CA ALA A 206 13.36 19.10 7.01
C ALA A 206 14.05 20.48 7.07
N VAL A 207 15.27 20.60 6.53
CA VAL A 207 16.03 21.85 6.42
C VAL A 207 15.78 22.55 5.08
N GLN A 208 15.66 21.81 3.98
CA GLN A 208 15.45 22.38 2.63
C GLN A 208 14.02 22.88 2.39
N SER A 209 13.04 22.41 3.16
CA SER A 209 11.69 22.96 3.14
C SER A 209 11.62 24.44 3.57
N GLN A 210 12.73 24.99 4.12
CA GLN A 210 12.90 26.41 4.40
C GLN A 210 12.91 27.26 3.12
N GLU A 211 13.37 26.73 1.98
CA GLU A 211 13.56 27.50 0.73
C GLU A 211 12.35 27.47 -0.22
N LEU A 212 11.46 26.48 -0.09
CA LEU A 212 10.28 26.28 -0.95
C LEU A 212 9.02 27.07 -0.51
N SER A 213 9.11 27.83 0.58
CA SER A 213 7.98 28.55 1.20
C SER A 213 7.52 29.81 0.45
N GLY A 214 8.19 30.19 -0.64
CA GLY A 214 8.05 31.51 -1.28
C GLY A 214 6.81 31.76 -2.14
N GLN A 215 5.98 30.77 -2.52
CA GLN A 215 4.90 31.03 -3.48
C GLN A 215 3.62 30.22 -3.21
N MET A 216 2.70 30.77 -2.42
CA MET A 216 1.24 30.56 -2.47
C MET A 216 0.57 31.34 -1.35
N ASP A 217 -0.44 32.16 -1.67
CA ASP A 217 -1.30 32.86 -0.71
C ASP A 217 -2.01 31.86 0.22
N SER A 218 -1.55 31.75 1.47
CA SER A 218 -2.21 30.96 2.52
C SER A 218 -2.26 31.75 3.81
N SER A 219 -3.40 31.73 4.51
CA SER A 219 -3.60 32.40 5.81
C SER A 219 -2.83 31.77 6.98
N LEU A 220 -2.12 30.66 6.74
CA LEU A 220 -1.31 29.97 7.74
C LEU A 220 0.10 30.58 7.83
N PRO A 221 0.68 30.70 9.04
CA PRO A 221 2.09 31.05 9.21
C PRO A 221 3.00 30.10 8.42
N ALA A 222 4.05 30.63 7.78
CA ALA A 222 4.96 29.87 6.91
C ALA A 222 5.56 28.64 7.62
N GLU A 223 6.03 28.79 8.87
CA GLU A 223 6.58 27.70 9.68
C GLU A 223 5.57 26.58 9.96
N LEU A 224 4.30 26.92 10.21
CA LEU A 224 3.25 25.93 10.47
C LEU A 224 2.90 25.18 9.18
N ARG A 225 2.86 25.90 8.06
CA ARG A 225 2.64 25.30 6.74
C ARG A 225 3.75 24.31 6.40
N GLU A 226 5.00 24.67 6.65
CA GLU A 226 6.16 23.81 6.44
C GLU A 226 6.07 22.51 7.24
N LYS A 227 5.80 22.62 8.56
CA LYS A 227 5.60 21.45 9.45
C LYS A 227 4.49 20.53 8.95
N LEU A 228 3.40 21.10 8.44
CA LEU A 228 2.28 20.34 7.90
C LEU A 228 2.62 19.65 6.58
N VAL A 229 3.35 20.31 5.66
CA VAL A 229 3.85 19.68 4.44
C VAL A 229 4.78 18.50 4.77
N GLN A 230 5.73 18.70 5.69
CA GLN A 230 6.62 17.63 6.13
C GLN A 230 5.83 16.45 6.73
N SER A 231 4.86 16.74 7.60
CA SER A 231 4.00 15.71 8.20
C SER A 231 3.19 14.96 7.14
N LEU A 232 2.69 15.66 6.12
CA LEU A 232 1.96 15.06 5.01
C LEU A 232 2.84 14.11 4.20
N LEU A 233 4.05 14.56 3.82
CA LEU A 233 5.01 13.72 3.09
C LEU A 233 5.43 12.50 3.91
N GLN A 234 5.63 12.65 5.22
CA GLN A 234 5.94 11.54 6.12
C GLN A 234 4.79 10.50 6.16
N VAL A 235 3.54 10.96 6.25
CA VAL A 235 2.38 10.06 6.21
C VAL A 235 2.31 9.30 4.88
N LEU A 236 2.52 9.98 3.75
CA LEU A 236 2.48 9.36 2.42
C LEU A 236 3.65 8.39 2.14
N ASN A 237 4.83 8.69 2.71
CA ASN A 237 6.05 7.89 2.59
C ASN A 237 6.14 6.77 3.63
N SER A 238 5.28 6.75 4.64
CA SER A 238 5.23 5.70 5.65
C SER A 238 4.85 4.32 5.09
N GLY A 239 4.44 4.24 3.82
CA GLY A 239 4.08 2.97 3.18
C GLY A 239 2.80 2.32 3.74
N SER A 240 2.07 3.01 4.63
CA SER A 240 0.70 2.61 4.96
C SER A 240 -0.21 2.90 3.77
N ASP A 241 -1.13 1.98 3.49
CA ASP A 241 -2.31 2.25 2.66
C ASP A 241 -3.23 3.20 3.46
N GLU A 242 -2.78 4.42 3.80
CA GLU A 242 -3.58 5.36 4.59
C GLU A 242 -4.92 5.56 3.89
N GLU A 243 -5.98 5.29 4.63
CA GLU A 243 -7.33 5.49 4.16
C GLU A 243 -7.86 6.82 4.66
N CYS A 244 -8.41 7.62 3.76
CA CYS A 244 -9.20 8.78 4.12
C CYS A 244 -10.38 8.32 5.00
N SER A 245 -10.48 8.80 6.24
CA SER A 245 -11.52 8.36 7.18
C SER A 245 -12.94 8.81 6.82
N ILE A 246 -13.08 9.65 5.79
CA ILE A 246 -14.37 10.07 5.23
C ILE A 246 -14.84 9.08 4.16
N CYS A 247 -14.04 8.87 3.10
CA CYS A 247 -14.43 7.99 2.00
C CYS A 247 -14.07 6.52 2.20
N LEU A 248 -13.13 6.24 3.10
CA LEU A 248 -12.57 4.92 3.42
C LEU A 248 -11.80 4.31 2.25
N ASP A 249 -11.05 5.14 1.53
CA ASP A 249 -10.18 4.75 0.42
C ASP A 249 -8.76 5.24 0.65
N PRO A 250 -7.77 4.65 -0.06
CA PRO A 250 -6.47 5.25 -0.25
C PRO A 250 -6.60 6.74 -0.59
N LEU A 251 -5.75 7.53 0.03
CA LEU A 251 -5.72 8.97 -0.16
C LEU A 251 -5.59 9.32 -1.66
N ASN A 252 -6.59 10.01 -2.19
CA ASN A 252 -6.63 10.55 -3.54
C ASN A 252 -6.66 12.08 -3.46
N THR A 253 -5.68 12.74 -4.08
CA THR A 253 -5.37 14.17 -3.87
C THR A 253 -5.30 14.50 -2.37
N PRO A 254 -4.28 13.97 -1.65
CA PRO A 254 -4.19 14.12 -0.20
C PRO A 254 -4.08 15.59 0.19
N VAL A 255 -4.75 15.97 1.26
CA VAL A 255 -4.54 17.23 1.97
C VAL A 255 -4.39 16.94 3.45
N ILE A 256 -3.52 17.71 4.10
CA ILE A 256 -3.39 17.69 5.55
C ILE A 256 -4.14 18.88 6.14
N THR A 257 -4.88 18.61 7.21
CA THR A 257 -5.58 19.61 8.01
C THR A 257 -4.61 20.25 9.02
N ARG A 258 -4.95 21.41 9.57
CA ARG A 258 -4.18 22.06 10.66
C ARG A 258 -3.97 21.15 11.88
N CYS A 259 -4.90 20.23 12.13
CA CYS A 259 -4.78 19.20 13.17
C CYS A 259 -4.05 17.93 12.72
N VAL A 260 -3.22 18.02 11.67
CA VAL A 260 -2.31 16.98 11.17
C VAL A 260 -3.00 15.68 10.73
N HIS A 261 -4.27 15.76 10.35
CA HIS A 261 -5.01 14.63 9.79
C HIS A 261 -5.10 14.74 8.27
N VAL A 262 -4.83 13.62 7.61
CA VAL A 262 -4.80 13.54 6.15
C VAL A 262 -6.13 12.98 5.61
N PHE A 263 -6.68 13.66 4.61
CA PHE A 263 -7.91 13.27 3.93
C PHE A 263 -7.77 13.48 2.42
N CYS A 264 -8.66 12.89 1.63
CA CYS A 264 -8.84 13.33 0.25
C CYS A 264 -9.38 14.77 0.26
N LYS A 265 -8.76 15.69 -0.49
CA LYS A 265 -9.26 17.08 -0.67
C LYS A 265 -10.77 17.17 -0.91
N PRO A 266 -11.36 16.45 -1.89
CA PRO A 266 -12.80 16.54 -2.15
C PRO A 266 -13.67 15.98 -1.03
N CYS A 267 -13.12 15.16 -0.13
CA CYS A 267 -13.86 14.61 1.00
C CYS A 267 -13.93 15.61 2.15
N ILE A 268 -12.79 16.18 2.54
CA ILE A 268 -12.75 17.13 3.64
C ILE A 268 -13.42 18.46 3.28
N GLU A 269 -13.29 18.91 2.03
CA GLU A 269 -14.02 20.10 1.55
C GLU A 269 -15.53 19.91 1.62
N ARG A 270 -16.04 18.69 1.38
CA ARG A 270 -17.47 18.40 1.52
C ARG A 270 -17.93 18.46 2.96
N VAL A 271 -17.12 18.01 3.92
CA VAL A 271 -17.42 18.14 5.35
C VAL A 271 -17.52 19.63 5.71
N ILE A 272 -16.53 20.43 5.31
CA ILE A 272 -16.52 21.88 5.54
C ILE A 272 -17.76 22.55 4.92
N GLN A 273 -18.10 22.20 3.68
CA GLN A 273 -19.27 22.76 3.00
C GLN A 273 -20.60 22.36 3.66
N THR A 274 -20.69 21.16 4.21
CA THR A 274 -21.93 20.65 4.83
C THR A 274 -22.14 21.22 6.23
N GLU A 275 -21.06 21.38 7.00
CA GLU A 275 -21.10 21.84 8.40
C GLU A 275 -20.96 23.36 8.55
N GLY A 276 -20.51 24.08 7.52
CA GLY A 276 -20.39 25.54 7.52
C GLY A 276 -19.33 26.06 8.48
N GLU A 277 -19.61 27.15 9.19
CA GLU A 277 -18.66 27.83 10.10
C GLU A 277 -18.28 26.99 11.34
N GLY A 278 -19.04 25.93 11.65
CA GLY A 278 -18.80 25.01 12.76
C GLY A 278 -18.08 23.72 12.36
N ALA A 279 -17.52 23.63 11.15
CA ALA A 279 -16.95 22.41 10.62
C ALA A 279 -15.82 21.86 11.49
N ASN A 280 -15.90 20.57 11.83
CA ASN A 280 -14.96 19.92 12.72
C ASN A 280 -14.29 18.71 12.05
N CYS A 281 -13.02 18.47 12.40
CA CYS A 281 -12.24 17.35 11.89
C CYS A 281 -12.94 16.03 12.22
N PRO A 282 -13.23 15.15 11.24
CA PRO A 282 -13.91 13.88 11.50
C PRO A 282 -13.16 12.92 12.45
N LEU A 283 -11.85 13.11 12.63
CA LEU A 283 -11.02 12.23 13.47
C LEU A 283 -10.85 12.76 14.89
N CYS A 284 -10.71 14.08 15.06
CA CYS A 284 -10.34 14.66 16.33
C CYS A 284 -11.24 15.81 16.78
N ARG A 285 -12.21 16.22 15.96
CA ARG A 285 -13.14 17.34 16.19
C ARG A 285 -12.48 18.72 16.33
N GLY A 286 -11.21 18.88 15.93
CA GLY A 286 -10.59 20.20 15.82
C GLY A 286 -11.24 21.04 14.71
N LYS A 287 -11.30 22.36 14.88
CA LYS A 287 -11.89 23.29 13.90
C LYS A 287 -11.26 23.13 12.52
N LEU A 288 -12.08 23.16 11.47
CA LEU A 288 -11.65 23.09 10.07
C LEU A 288 -11.94 24.39 9.34
N GLU A 289 -10.94 24.88 8.61
CA GLU A 289 -11.10 25.99 7.68
C GLU A 289 -10.53 25.61 6.30
N ARG A 290 -11.23 26.01 5.23
CA ARG A 290 -10.91 25.57 3.86
C ARG A 290 -9.56 26.09 3.37
N ASN A 291 -9.23 27.33 3.73
CA ASN A 291 -7.97 28.02 3.44
C ASN A 291 -6.77 27.46 4.23
N GLU A 292 -7.00 26.64 5.26
CA GLU A 292 -5.96 25.98 6.05
C GLU A 292 -5.63 24.56 5.56
N LEU A 293 -6.28 24.08 4.50
CA LEU A 293 -5.99 22.76 3.90
C LEU A 293 -4.73 22.82 3.04
N ILE A 294 -3.72 22.06 3.39
CA ILE A 294 -2.45 22.02 2.66
C ILE A 294 -2.41 20.80 1.74
N PRO A 295 -2.31 20.98 0.41
CA PRO A 295 -2.16 19.88 -0.53
C PRO A 295 -0.73 19.34 -0.55
N VAL A 296 -0.56 18.17 -1.16
CA VAL A 296 0.77 17.67 -1.54
C VAL A 296 1.43 18.68 -2.50
N PRO A 297 2.70 19.08 -2.29
CA PRO A 297 3.42 19.95 -3.21
C PRO A 297 3.44 19.37 -4.64
N GLU A 298 3.11 20.18 -5.65
CA GLU A 298 3.01 19.74 -7.06
C GLU A 298 4.38 19.53 -7.73
N ASN A 299 5.46 20.07 -7.15
CA ASN A 299 6.84 19.83 -7.56
C ASN A 299 7.62 19.23 -6.40
N THR A 300 7.60 17.91 -6.31
CA THR A 300 8.76 17.19 -5.79
C THR A 300 9.26 16.39 -6.98
N GLU A 301 10.17 16.98 -7.77
CA GLU A 301 11.18 16.13 -8.40
C GLU A 301 11.70 15.28 -7.24
N GLU A 302 11.47 13.97 -7.26
CA GLU A 302 11.98 13.09 -6.23
C GLU A 302 13.50 13.24 -6.25
N GLU A 303 14.04 14.11 -5.39
CA GLU A 303 15.49 14.31 -5.29
C GLU A 303 16.11 12.94 -5.06
N GLU A 304 17.10 12.60 -5.89
CA GLU A 304 17.78 11.32 -5.80
C GLU A 304 18.34 11.17 -4.39
N PHE A 305 17.90 10.13 -3.67
CA PHE A 305 18.42 9.81 -2.35
C PHE A 305 19.93 9.60 -2.45
N THR A 306 20.71 10.50 -1.85
CA THR A 306 22.17 10.40 -1.77
C THR A 306 22.59 9.88 -0.40
N ILE A 307 23.63 9.04 -0.40
CA ILE A 307 24.26 8.54 0.83
C ILE A 307 25.33 9.54 1.23
N GLU A 308 25.25 10.04 2.46
CA GLU A 308 26.25 10.93 3.03
C GLU A 308 27.03 10.27 4.15
N GLY A 309 28.32 10.55 4.20
CA GLY A 309 29.25 9.97 5.17
C GLY A 309 29.89 8.66 4.71
N PRO A 310 30.76 8.07 5.54
CA PRO A 310 31.41 6.80 5.24
C PRO A 310 30.35 5.69 5.18
N TRP A 311 30.47 4.81 4.20
CA TRP A 311 29.58 3.66 4.07
C TRP A 311 29.64 2.79 5.34
N GLN A 312 28.47 2.48 5.89
CA GLN A 312 28.30 1.50 6.96
C GLN A 312 27.19 0.52 6.57
N SER A 313 27.26 -0.70 7.08
CA SER A 313 26.21 -1.70 6.85
C SER A 313 25.09 -1.60 7.89
N SER A 314 24.07 -2.45 7.74
CA SER A 314 23.03 -2.70 8.74
C SER A 314 22.77 -4.19 8.87
N ALA A 315 22.14 -4.61 9.97
CA ALA A 315 21.79 -6.02 10.20
C ALA A 315 21.02 -6.65 9.03
N LYS A 316 20.13 -5.89 8.38
CA LYS A 316 19.38 -6.35 7.20
C LYS A 316 20.23 -6.44 5.94
N VAL A 317 21.11 -5.46 5.72
CA VAL A 317 22.04 -5.48 4.59
C VAL A 317 22.98 -6.68 4.71
N ASP A 318 23.53 -6.92 5.91
CA ASP A 318 24.43 -8.04 6.16
C ASP A 318 23.75 -9.40 5.95
N ALA A 319 22.54 -9.56 6.47
CA ALA A 319 21.75 -10.79 6.28
C ALA A 319 21.46 -11.05 4.80
N LEU A 320 21.03 -10.02 4.06
CA LEU A 320 20.78 -10.12 2.62
C LEU A 320 22.07 -10.46 1.86
N MET A 321 23.16 -9.74 2.10
CA MET A 321 24.43 -9.94 1.39
C MET A 321 24.99 -11.34 1.68
N LYS A 322 24.91 -11.81 2.93
CA LYS A 322 25.28 -13.18 3.29
C LYS A 322 24.47 -14.21 2.49
N ALA A 323 23.14 -14.04 2.44
CA ALA A 323 22.26 -14.95 1.69
C ALA A 323 22.57 -14.94 0.18
N LEU A 324 22.74 -13.76 -0.42
CA LEU A 324 23.02 -13.61 -1.85
C LEU A 324 24.41 -14.15 -2.23
N ILE A 325 25.44 -13.90 -1.42
CA ILE A 325 26.79 -14.40 -1.66
C ILE A 325 26.82 -15.92 -1.54
N GLN A 326 26.16 -16.48 -0.51
CA GLN A 326 26.06 -17.93 -0.36
C GLN A 326 25.32 -18.55 -1.54
N GLN A 327 24.17 -17.99 -1.91
CA GLN A 327 23.40 -18.44 -3.07
C GLN A 327 24.22 -18.40 -4.37
N ARG A 328 24.99 -17.33 -4.61
CA ARG A 328 25.84 -17.23 -5.81
C ARG A 328 26.96 -18.28 -5.82
N LYS A 329 27.47 -18.70 -4.65
CA LYS A 329 28.44 -19.79 -4.53
C LYS A 329 27.80 -21.15 -4.82
N ASP A 330 26.57 -21.35 -4.34
CA ASP A 330 25.84 -22.61 -4.51
C ASP A 330 25.34 -22.80 -5.95
N ASP A 331 24.71 -21.78 -6.52
CA ASP A 331 24.27 -21.74 -7.91
C ASP A 331 24.18 -20.28 -8.43
N PRO A 332 25.12 -19.85 -9.30
CA PRO A 332 25.16 -18.50 -9.83
C PRO A 332 24.00 -18.17 -10.79
N THR A 333 23.23 -19.17 -11.23
CA THR A 333 22.08 -18.97 -12.13
C THR A 333 20.80 -18.58 -11.39
N ILE A 334 20.78 -18.67 -10.06
CA ILE A 334 19.60 -18.32 -9.28
C ILE A 334 19.41 -16.81 -9.29
N LYS A 335 18.24 -16.38 -9.77
CA LYS A 335 17.82 -14.98 -9.73
C LYS A 335 16.97 -14.68 -8.49
N SER A 336 17.22 -13.51 -7.90
CA SER A 336 16.60 -13.05 -6.65
C SER A 336 15.87 -11.73 -6.84
N ILE A 337 14.72 -11.59 -6.20
CA ILE A 337 14.00 -10.31 -6.07
C ILE A 337 14.23 -9.80 -4.65
N VAL A 338 14.63 -8.54 -4.50
CA VAL A 338 14.76 -7.86 -3.22
C VAL A 338 13.68 -6.79 -3.15
N VAL A 339 12.76 -6.93 -2.20
CA VAL A 339 11.56 -6.12 -2.09
C VAL A 339 11.65 -5.21 -0.85
N SER A 340 11.41 -3.93 -1.04
CA SER A 340 11.29 -2.95 0.06
C SER A 340 10.17 -1.96 -0.22
N GLN A 341 9.51 -1.44 0.81
CA GLN A 341 8.60 -0.30 0.66
C GLN A 341 9.37 1.02 0.53
N PHE A 342 10.62 1.08 1.01
CA PHE A 342 11.45 2.29 1.02
C PHE A 342 12.36 2.29 -0.21
N THR A 343 12.03 3.11 -1.21
CA THR A 343 12.86 3.26 -2.43
C THR A 343 14.27 3.76 -2.10
N SER A 344 14.42 4.60 -1.07
CA SER A 344 15.72 5.01 -0.51
C SER A 344 16.52 3.83 0.03
N PHE A 345 15.87 2.82 0.63
CA PHE A 345 16.58 1.62 1.08
C PHE A 345 17.04 0.77 -0.11
N LEU A 346 16.26 0.69 -1.19
CA LEU A 346 16.74 0.07 -2.43
C LEU A 346 17.98 0.79 -2.97
N THR A 347 18.05 2.12 -2.91
CA THR A 347 19.26 2.89 -3.27
C THR A 347 20.44 2.54 -2.36
N VAL A 348 20.24 2.43 -1.05
CA VAL A 348 21.28 2.00 -0.10
C VAL A 348 21.83 0.62 -0.48
N LEU A 349 20.97 -0.32 -0.84
CA LEU A 349 21.37 -1.69 -1.22
C LEU A 349 22.22 -1.76 -2.49
N GLU A 350 22.18 -0.74 -3.35
CA GLU A 350 23.01 -0.73 -4.57
C GLU A 350 24.50 -0.73 -4.26
N THR A 351 24.95 -0.03 -3.21
CA THR A 351 26.36 0.10 -2.84
C THR A 351 27.03 -1.25 -2.53
N PRO A 352 26.54 -2.07 -1.59
CA PRO A 352 27.15 -3.36 -1.27
C PRO A 352 26.98 -4.36 -2.41
N LEU A 353 25.89 -4.27 -3.19
CA LEU A 353 25.70 -5.09 -4.38
C LEU A 353 26.76 -4.82 -5.44
N LYS A 354 27.02 -3.53 -5.75
CA LYS A 354 28.09 -3.11 -6.68
C LYS A 354 29.46 -3.56 -6.17
N ALA A 355 29.75 -3.32 -4.89
CA ALA A 355 31.02 -3.71 -4.28
C ALA A 355 31.28 -5.23 -4.34
N ALA A 356 30.24 -6.05 -4.19
CA ALA A 356 30.33 -7.51 -4.30
C ALA A 356 30.24 -8.02 -5.75
N GLY A 357 30.18 -7.14 -6.75
CA GLY A 357 30.15 -7.47 -8.17
C GLY A 357 28.82 -8.03 -8.68
N PHE A 358 27.71 -7.78 -7.98
CA PHE A 358 26.40 -8.19 -8.48
C PHE A 358 25.88 -7.24 -9.54
N LYS A 359 25.26 -7.81 -10.58
CA LYS A 359 24.46 -7.07 -11.54
C LYS A 359 23.00 -7.12 -11.13
N PHE A 360 22.36 -5.96 -11.12
CA PHE A 360 20.97 -5.84 -10.73
C PHE A 360 20.20 -4.92 -11.67
N ALA A 361 18.88 -5.16 -11.76
CA ALA A 361 17.93 -4.24 -12.34
C ALA A 361 17.02 -3.69 -11.23
N ARG A 362 16.41 -2.53 -11.45
CA ARG A 362 15.54 -1.87 -10.48
C ARG A 362 14.19 -1.55 -11.11
N LEU A 363 13.13 -1.65 -10.32
CA LEU A 363 11.79 -1.22 -10.70
C LEU A 363 11.10 -0.53 -9.52
N ASP A 364 10.86 0.77 -9.68
CA ASP A 364 10.08 1.57 -8.74
C ASP A 364 9.11 2.54 -9.45
N GLY A 365 8.47 3.41 -8.66
CA GLY A 365 7.42 4.32 -9.13
C GLY A 365 7.90 5.36 -10.14
N THR A 366 9.19 5.72 -10.12
CA THR A 366 9.78 6.80 -10.93
C THR A 366 9.98 6.43 -12.39
N MET A 367 9.97 5.13 -12.70
CA MET A 367 10.31 4.65 -14.04
C MET A 367 9.17 4.77 -15.03
N THR A 368 9.50 5.18 -16.27
CA THR A 368 8.56 5.16 -17.40
C THR A 368 8.19 3.74 -17.80
N ALA A 369 7.04 3.56 -18.45
CA ALA A 369 6.56 2.23 -18.89
C ALA A 369 7.58 1.49 -19.80
N ALA A 370 8.27 2.22 -20.67
CA ALA A 370 9.33 1.67 -21.52
C ALA A 370 10.51 1.15 -20.70
N LYS A 371 11.03 1.96 -19.76
CA LYS A 371 12.13 1.56 -18.85
C LYS A 371 11.73 0.36 -17.97
N ARG A 372 10.49 0.31 -17.48
CA ARG A 372 9.96 -0.82 -16.71
C ARG A 372 9.99 -2.13 -17.52
N THR A 373 9.54 -2.08 -18.76
CA THR A 373 9.52 -3.25 -19.66
C THR A 373 10.95 -3.74 -19.92
N GLN A 374 11.86 -2.82 -20.25
CA GLN A 374 13.27 -3.13 -20.48
C GLN A 374 13.93 -3.77 -19.25
N ALA A 375 13.68 -3.27 -18.04
CA ALA A 375 14.25 -3.82 -16.82
C ALA A 375 13.79 -5.28 -16.59
N ILE A 376 12.52 -5.59 -16.86
CA ILE A 376 11.96 -6.93 -16.73
C ILE A 376 12.54 -7.88 -17.78
N GLU A 377 12.68 -7.43 -19.02
CA GLU A 377 13.30 -8.20 -20.11
C GLU A 377 14.76 -8.52 -19.80
N GLN A 378 15.55 -7.52 -19.41
CA GLN A 378 16.95 -7.71 -19.00
C GLN A 378 17.08 -8.67 -17.82
N PHE A 379 16.20 -8.57 -16.83
CA PHE A 379 16.19 -9.50 -15.70
C PHE A 379 15.73 -10.91 -16.08
N SER A 380 14.91 -11.06 -17.12
CA SER A 380 14.44 -12.37 -17.56
C SER A 380 15.42 -13.08 -18.52
N ASP A 381 16.43 -12.36 -19.00
CA ASP A 381 17.48 -12.89 -19.88
C ASP A 381 18.30 -13.99 -19.20
N LEU A 382 18.61 -15.05 -19.94
CA LEU A 382 19.41 -16.19 -19.47
C LEU A 382 20.92 -15.97 -19.67
N ASP A 383 21.35 -14.88 -20.32
CA ASP A 383 22.77 -14.54 -20.46
C ASP A 383 23.42 -14.47 -19.05
N PRO A 384 24.57 -15.14 -18.82
CA PRO A 384 25.31 -15.05 -17.55
C PRO A 384 25.70 -13.60 -17.15
N ARG A 385 25.73 -12.68 -18.12
CA ARG A 385 25.99 -11.25 -17.91
C ARG A 385 24.74 -10.46 -17.54
N ALA A 386 23.56 -11.06 -17.63
CA ALA A 386 22.31 -10.43 -17.23
C ALA A 386 22.24 -10.21 -15.72
N PRO A 387 21.40 -9.28 -15.25
CA PRO A 387 21.12 -9.11 -13.84
C PRO A 387 20.63 -10.40 -13.17
N THR A 388 21.22 -10.74 -12.02
CA THR A 388 20.77 -11.82 -11.15
C THR A 388 19.93 -11.32 -9.98
N ILE A 389 19.90 -10.01 -9.75
CA ILE A 389 19.14 -9.37 -8.69
C ILE A 389 18.14 -8.36 -9.28
N PHE A 390 16.94 -8.33 -8.72
CA PHE A 390 15.91 -7.37 -9.08
C PHE A 390 15.46 -6.59 -7.85
N LEU A 391 15.79 -5.30 -7.78
CA LEU A 391 15.35 -4.39 -6.73
C LEU A 391 13.93 -3.91 -7.06
N LEU A 392 12.95 -4.23 -6.21
CA LEU A 392 11.54 -3.97 -6.47
C LEU A 392 10.92 -3.18 -5.33
N SER A 393 10.31 -2.03 -5.65
CA SER A 393 9.47 -1.37 -4.64
C SER A 393 8.18 -2.15 -4.44
N LEU A 394 7.75 -2.32 -3.19
CA LEU A 394 6.55 -3.11 -2.87
C LEU A 394 5.30 -2.60 -3.61
N LYS A 395 5.16 -1.27 -3.72
CA LYS A 395 4.06 -0.63 -4.48
C LYS A 395 4.07 -1.02 -5.95
N ALA A 396 5.25 -1.09 -6.58
CA ALA A 396 5.36 -1.47 -7.98
C ALA A 396 5.18 -2.99 -8.20
N GLY A 397 5.49 -3.81 -7.18
CA GLY A 397 5.25 -5.25 -7.18
C GLY A 397 3.77 -5.66 -7.29
N GLY A 398 2.83 -4.77 -6.93
CA GLY A 398 1.39 -4.99 -7.11
C GLY A 398 0.88 -4.86 -8.55
N MET A 399 1.69 -4.34 -9.49
CA MET A 399 1.22 -3.98 -10.83
C MET A 399 1.45 -5.09 -11.88
N GLY A 400 0.71 -6.20 -11.84
CA GLY A 400 0.55 -7.06 -13.04
C GLY A 400 1.82 -7.76 -13.59
N LEU A 401 2.98 -7.64 -12.94
CA LEU A 401 4.29 -8.03 -13.50
C LEU A 401 4.47 -9.55 -13.66
N ASN A 402 5.30 -9.96 -14.62
CA ASN A 402 5.75 -11.34 -14.74
C ASN A 402 7.23 -11.44 -14.36
N LEU A 403 7.53 -12.06 -13.22
CA LEU A 403 8.88 -12.19 -12.66
C LEU A 403 9.24 -13.66 -12.39
N THR A 404 8.74 -14.59 -13.22
CA THR A 404 8.98 -16.04 -13.09
C THR A 404 10.43 -16.46 -13.27
N ALA A 405 11.29 -15.56 -13.77
CA ALA A 405 12.74 -15.80 -13.85
C ALA A 405 13.40 -15.90 -12.46
N ALA A 406 12.81 -15.27 -11.44
CA ALA A 406 13.29 -15.37 -10.07
C ALA A 406 12.78 -16.64 -9.39
N SER A 407 13.55 -17.17 -8.43
CA SER A 407 13.10 -18.24 -7.53
C SER A 407 13.41 -17.96 -6.06
N ARG A 408 13.96 -16.78 -5.79
CA ARG A 408 14.28 -16.28 -4.45
C ARG A 408 13.68 -14.90 -4.29
N VAL A 409 13.05 -14.64 -3.15
CA VAL A 409 12.47 -13.35 -2.82
C VAL A 409 12.89 -12.98 -1.40
N PHE A 410 13.47 -11.81 -1.22
CA PHE A 410 13.84 -11.25 0.06
C PHE A 410 12.94 -10.05 0.34
N LEU A 411 12.05 -10.15 1.33
CA LEU A 411 11.27 -9.02 1.81
C LEU A 411 12.06 -8.33 2.91
N MET A 412 12.54 -7.14 2.61
CA MET A 412 13.43 -6.37 3.48
C MET A 412 12.69 -5.67 4.61
N ASP A 413 11.41 -5.39 4.46
CA ASP A 413 10.61 -4.70 5.48
C ASP A 413 9.12 -5.09 5.37
N PRO A 414 8.44 -5.36 6.49
CA PRO A 414 7.04 -5.76 6.47
C PRO A 414 6.13 -4.58 6.10
N ALA A 415 5.14 -4.87 5.28
CA ALA A 415 4.10 -3.93 4.89
C ALA A 415 3.06 -3.79 6.01
N TRP A 416 2.19 -2.78 5.96
CA TRP A 416 1.00 -2.79 6.84
C TRP A 416 -0.03 -3.81 6.40
N ASN A 417 -0.13 -4.02 5.08
CA ASN A 417 -1.11 -4.87 4.44
C ASN A 417 -0.45 -6.11 3.86
N GLN A 418 -0.70 -7.27 4.48
CA GLN A 418 -0.15 -8.55 4.03
C GLN A 418 -0.60 -8.91 2.59
N ALA A 419 -1.77 -8.47 2.15
CA ALA A 419 -2.24 -8.74 0.80
C ALA A 419 -1.30 -8.13 -0.27
N SER A 420 -0.71 -6.98 0.01
CA SER A 420 0.25 -6.33 -0.88
C SER A 420 1.54 -7.15 -1.01
N GLU A 421 2.01 -7.76 0.08
CA GLU A 421 3.14 -8.70 0.06
C GLU A 421 2.82 -9.95 -0.76
N GLU A 422 1.65 -10.56 -0.51
CA GLU A 422 1.21 -11.76 -1.24
C GLU A 422 1.07 -11.51 -2.75
N GLN A 423 0.51 -10.36 -3.15
CA GLN A 423 0.41 -9.97 -4.56
C GLN A 423 1.79 -9.85 -5.22
N CYS A 424 2.78 -9.31 -4.49
CA CYS A 424 4.16 -9.19 -4.94
C CYS A 424 4.81 -10.59 -5.08
N PHE A 425 4.63 -11.48 -4.10
CA PHE A 425 5.17 -12.85 -4.15
C PHE A 425 4.57 -13.66 -5.31
N ASP A 426 3.27 -13.48 -5.56
CA ASP A 426 2.56 -14.10 -6.68
C ASP A 426 3.03 -13.60 -8.06
N ARG A 427 3.83 -12.52 -8.15
CA ARG A 427 4.47 -12.13 -9.43
C ARG A 427 5.57 -13.11 -9.85
N CYS A 428 6.17 -13.79 -8.87
CA CYS A 428 7.24 -14.79 -9.04
C CYS A 428 6.66 -16.23 -8.99
N HIS A 429 5.79 -16.52 -8.02
CA HIS A 429 5.10 -17.81 -7.92
C HIS A 429 3.83 -17.83 -8.77
N ARG A 430 3.98 -17.90 -10.09
CA ARG A 430 2.87 -17.96 -11.05
C ARG A 430 3.14 -18.92 -12.20
N LEU A 431 2.14 -19.12 -13.05
CA LEU A 431 2.26 -19.94 -14.25
C LEU A 431 3.46 -19.51 -15.09
N GLY A 432 4.34 -20.46 -15.40
CA GLY A 432 5.65 -20.22 -16.02
C GLY A 432 6.83 -20.41 -15.06
N GLN A 433 6.59 -20.51 -13.76
CA GLN A 433 7.61 -20.84 -12.77
C GLN A 433 7.95 -22.34 -12.83
N THR A 434 9.25 -22.65 -12.90
CA THR A 434 9.77 -24.03 -12.97
C THR A 434 10.59 -24.44 -11.76
N LYS A 435 11.01 -23.49 -10.93
CA LYS A 435 11.82 -23.72 -9.72
C LYS A 435 11.00 -23.45 -8.45
N ASP A 436 11.32 -24.16 -7.38
CA ASP A 436 10.77 -23.86 -6.06
C ASP A 436 11.09 -22.42 -5.64
N VAL A 437 10.05 -21.69 -5.23
CA VAL A 437 10.14 -20.30 -4.83
C VAL A 437 10.34 -20.23 -3.32
N VAL A 438 11.46 -19.65 -2.91
CA VAL A 438 11.76 -19.41 -1.49
C VAL A 438 11.64 -17.92 -1.21
N ILE A 439 10.82 -17.57 -0.22
CA ILE A 439 10.58 -16.21 0.24
C ILE A 439 11.13 -16.09 1.65
N THR A 440 12.08 -15.20 1.87
CA THR A 440 12.64 -14.87 3.19
C THR A 440 12.17 -13.48 3.60
N LYS A 441 11.47 -13.39 4.74
CA LYS A 441 11.00 -12.13 5.33
C LYS A 441 11.94 -11.76 6.48
N TYR A 442 12.65 -10.66 6.34
CA TYR A 442 13.52 -10.15 7.41
C TYR A 442 12.74 -9.28 8.38
N VAL A 443 12.84 -9.60 9.68
CA VAL A 443 12.19 -8.85 10.75
C VAL A 443 13.16 -8.62 11.89
N VAL A 444 13.28 -7.39 12.35
CA VAL A 444 14.16 -7.07 13.48
C VAL A 444 13.50 -7.47 14.80
N LYS A 445 14.22 -8.25 15.61
CA LYS A 445 13.81 -8.66 16.96
C LYS A 445 13.64 -7.45 17.88
N ASP A 446 12.75 -7.51 18.85
CA ASP A 446 12.51 -6.50 19.88
C ASP A 446 12.32 -5.12 19.23
N SER A 447 11.51 -5.07 18.18
CA SER A 447 11.29 -3.87 17.36
C SER A 447 9.82 -3.66 17.00
N VAL A 448 9.56 -2.55 16.34
CA VAL A 448 8.23 -2.21 15.85
C VAL A 448 7.77 -3.14 14.73
N GLU A 449 8.69 -3.79 14.01
CA GLU A 449 8.36 -4.74 12.94
C GLU A 449 7.68 -6.00 13.48
N GLU A 450 8.12 -6.54 14.62
CA GLU A 450 7.45 -7.69 15.26
C GLU A 450 6.03 -7.32 15.69
N ARG A 451 5.86 -6.14 16.31
CA ARG A 451 4.55 -5.63 16.73
C ARG A 451 3.61 -5.40 15.54
N MET A 452 4.16 -4.99 14.39
CA MET A 452 3.39 -4.89 13.15
C MET A 452 2.89 -6.26 12.70
N LEU A 453 3.73 -7.31 12.73
CA LEU A 453 3.30 -8.67 12.38
C LEU A 453 2.23 -9.20 13.34
N GLU A 454 2.34 -8.93 14.63
CA GLU A 454 1.31 -9.29 15.61
C GLU A 454 -0.04 -8.65 15.28
N LEU A 455 -0.03 -7.37 14.91
CA LEU A 455 -1.24 -6.65 14.49
C LEU A 455 -1.82 -7.18 13.18
N GLN A 456 -0.98 -7.55 12.21
CA GLN A 456 -1.43 -8.19 10.97
C GLN A 456 -2.15 -9.50 11.29
N GLU A 457 -1.57 -10.36 12.13
CA GLU A 457 -2.14 -11.66 12.48
C GLU A 457 -3.45 -11.50 13.26
N LYS A 458 -3.51 -10.52 14.17
CA LYS A 458 -4.75 -10.17 14.87
C LYS A 458 -5.84 -9.74 13.89
N LYS A 459 -5.52 -8.87 12.92
CA LYS A 459 -6.45 -8.44 11.86
C LYS A 459 -6.90 -9.61 10.99
N ARG A 460 -5.99 -10.51 10.63
CA ARG A 460 -6.29 -11.71 9.84
C ARG A 460 -7.28 -12.63 10.55
N LYS A 461 -7.07 -12.92 11.84
CA LYS A 461 -8.00 -13.74 12.66
C LYS A 461 -9.38 -13.10 12.76
N LEU A 462 -9.44 -11.77 12.95
CA LEU A 462 -10.70 -11.02 13.01
C LEU A 462 -11.47 -11.10 11.69
N MET A 463 -10.79 -10.96 10.54
CA MET A 463 -11.41 -11.05 9.21
C MET A 463 -11.89 -12.47 8.86
N GLN A 464 -11.21 -13.51 9.36
CA GLN A 464 -11.63 -14.90 9.18
C GLN A 464 -12.82 -15.29 10.04
N GLY A 465 -12.94 -14.73 11.25
CA GLY A 465 -14.03 -15.02 12.19
C GLY A 465 -15.28 -14.15 12.01
N ALA A 466 -15.18 -13.00 11.36
CA ALA A 466 -16.30 -12.09 11.17
C ALA A 466 -16.22 -11.35 9.84
N PHE A 467 -17.22 -11.58 8.97
CA PHE A 467 -17.47 -10.67 7.86
C PHE A 467 -17.98 -9.32 8.41
N GLY A 468 -17.03 -8.45 8.73
CA GLY A 468 -17.18 -7.00 8.92
C GLY A 468 -18.39 -6.54 9.73
N LYS A 469 -18.23 -6.42 11.06
CA LYS A 469 -19.03 -5.45 11.81
C LYS A 469 -18.70 -4.05 11.28
N LYS A 470 -19.72 -3.28 10.90
CA LYS A 470 -19.56 -1.89 10.52
C LYS A 470 -19.11 -1.10 11.76
N GLN A 471 -17.81 -0.85 11.87
CA GLN A 471 -17.28 -0.12 13.01
C GLN A 471 -17.81 1.31 13.00
N THR A 472 -18.38 1.76 14.12
CA THR A 472 -18.73 3.17 14.30
C THR A 472 -17.47 4.04 14.19
N ALA A 473 -17.63 5.34 13.98
CA ALA A 473 -16.48 6.26 14.02
C ALA A 473 -15.73 6.17 15.36
N GLU A 474 -16.46 5.96 16.45
CA GLU A 474 -15.94 5.76 17.79
C GLU A 474 -15.18 4.44 17.96
N GLN A 475 -15.71 3.31 17.48
CA GLN A 475 -15.00 2.04 17.52
C GLN A 475 -13.72 2.05 16.66
N ARG A 476 -13.71 2.78 15.54
CA ARG A 476 -12.50 2.99 14.73
C ARG A 476 -11.48 3.84 15.47
N ARG A 477 -11.94 4.87 16.18
CA ARG A 477 -11.12 5.72 17.04
C ARG A 477 -10.43 4.87 18.11
N GLU A 478 -11.20 4.05 18.82
CA GLU A 478 -10.69 3.13 19.85
C GLU A 478 -9.73 2.09 19.28
N THR A 479 -10.07 1.49 18.13
CA THR A 479 -9.20 0.53 17.45
C THR A 479 -7.87 1.18 17.05
N ARG A 480 -7.88 2.39 16.49
CA ARG A 480 -6.65 3.13 16.15
C ARG A 480 -5.81 3.42 17.39
N ILE A 481 -6.43 3.87 18.48
CA ILE A 481 -5.76 4.13 19.75
C ILE A 481 -5.13 2.83 20.31
N ALA A 482 -5.85 1.72 20.23
CA ALA A 482 -5.37 0.41 20.66
C ALA A 482 -4.21 -0.11 19.79
N ASP A 483 -4.30 0.02 18.46
CA ASP A 483 -3.24 -0.35 17.52
C ASP A 483 -1.95 0.44 17.82
N ILE A 484 -2.05 1.77 18.05
CA ILE A 484 -0.90 2.60 18.46
C ILE A 484 -0.34 2.12 19.80
N LYS A 485 -1.20 1.78 20.77
CA LYS A 485 -0.74 1.28 22.06
C LYS A 485 0.07 -0.01 21.92
N THR A 486 -0.35 -0.94 21.06
CA THR A 486 0.39 -2.18 20.77
C THR A 486 1.71 -1.92 20.06
N LEU A 487 1.77 -0.94 19.15
CA LEU A 487 3.02 -0.61 18.44
C LEU A 487 4.10 -0.02 19.35
N PHE A 488 3.70 0.64 20.44
CA PHE A 488 4.60 1.35 21.34
C PHE A 488 4.65 0.79 22.78
N SER A 489 4.04 -0.38 23.01
CA SER A 489 4.04 -1.04 24.33
C SER A 489 5.41 -1.52 24.77
#